data_AF-A0A3B0SBX3-F1
#
_entry.id   AF-A0A3B0SBX3-F1
#
_cell.length_a   1.000
_cell.length_b   1.000
_cell.length_c   1.000
_cell.angle_alpha   90.00
_cell.angle_beta   90.00
_cell.angle_gamma   90.00
#
_symmetry.space_group_name_H-M   'P 1'
#
loop_
_entity.id
_entity.type
_entity.pdbx_description
1 polymer ?
#
loop_
_entity_poly.entity_id
_entity_poly.type
_entity_poly.pdbx_seq_one_letter_code
_entity_poly.pdbx_strand_id
1 'polypeptide(L)'
;MKLTSSSFADGEKIPTRLALAVPADPGPVTFSDNRNPQLAWIGAPDGTQSFVVTCIDHDCPSAPDDVNQPDREVPATLPRVDFTHWLLADIPASVSDIAEGSHSDGVTPRGKDAAVAPIGVHG
;
A
#
# COMPACT_ATOMS: atom_id res chain seq x y z
N MET A 1 -21.04 4.72 -1.64
CA MET A 1 -19.88 3.96 -2.18
C MET A 1 -19.42 2.93 -1.17
N LYS A 2 -18.98 1.77 -1.64
CA LYS A 2 -18.41 0.68 -0.82
C LYS A 2 -17.15 0.15 -1.50
N LEU A 3 -16.06 0.01 -0.75
CA LEU A 3 -14.80 -0.59 -1.18
C LEU A 3 -14.68 -2.01 -0.61
N THR A 4 -14.09 -2.93 -1.38
CA THR A 4 -13.86 -4.32 -1.02
C THR A 4 -12.54 -4.82 -1.60
N SER A 5 -12.02 -5.92 -1.05
CA SER A 5 -10.85 -6.61 -1.57
C SER A 5 -11.07 -8.12 -1.51
N SER A 6 -10.61 -8.85 -2.53
CA SER A 6 -10.45 -10.30 -2.50
C SER A 6 -9.10 -10.75 -1.93
N SER A 7 -8.16 -9.81 -1.74
CA SER A 7 -6.82 -10.12 -1.23
C SER A 7 -6.82 -10.32 0.29
N PHE A 8 -7.66 -9.58 1.02
CA PHE A 8 -7.94 -9.72 2.45
C PHE A 8 -9.24 -9.00 2.82
N ALA A 9 -9.84 -9.35 3.97
CA ALA A 9 -11.03 -8.67 4.50
C ALA A 9 -10.64 -7.46 5.38
N ASP A 10 -11.57 -6.52 5.55
CA ASP A 10 -11.37 -5.37 6.43
C ASP A 10 -11.05 -5.82 7.88
N GLY A 11 -10.02 -5.22 8.48
CA GLY A 11 -9.51 -5.58 9.80
C GLY A 11 -8.66 -6.86 9.87
N GLU A 12 -8.54 -7.62 8.79
CA GLU A 12 -7.71 -8.84 8.75
C GLU A 12 -6.23 -8.53 8.47
N LYS A 13 -5.37 -9.51 8.76
CA LYS A 13 -3.94 -9.41 8.46
C LYS A 13 -3.70 -9.29 6.96
N ILE A 14 -2.84 -8.35 6.57
CA ILE A 14 -2.34 -8.21 5.22
C ILE A 14 -1.44 -9.42 4.88
N PRO A 15 -1.73 -10.18 3.80
CA PRO A 15 -0.89 -11.29 3.37
C PRO A 15 0.53 -10.84 3.01
N THR A 16 1.52 -11.69 3.30
CA THR A 16 2.95 -11.38 3.12
C THR A 16 3.30 -10.92 1.70
N ARG A 17 2.71 -11.52 0.67
CA ARG A 17 2.91 -11.11 -0.74
C ARG A 17 2.55 -9.64 -1.04
N LEU A 18 1.76 -9.00 -0.19
CA LEU A 18 1.38 -7.59 -0.34
C LEU A 18 2.27 -6.65 0.49
N ALA A 19 3.10 -7.19 1.38
CA ALA A 19 3.99 -6.43 2.23
C ALA A 19 5.28 -6.05 1.51
N LEU A 20 5.93 -4.97 1.96
CA LEU A 20 7.26 -4.58 1.48
C LEU A 20 8.33 -5.62 1.84
N ALA A 21 8.25 -6.16 3.06
CA ALA A 21 9.29 -7.01 3.63
C ALA A 21 8.71 -8.10 4.55
N VAL A 22 9.48 -9.18 4.70
CA VAL A 22 9.22 -10.32 5.60
C VAL A 22 10.49 -10.64 6.41
N PRO A 23 10.39 -11.34 7.54
CA PRO A 23 11.58 -11.86 8.23
C PRO A 23 12.43 -12.75 7.31
N ALA A 24 13.75 -12.60 7.31
CA ALA A 24 14.65 -13.53 6.61
C ALA A 24 15.02 -14.74 7.49
N ASP A 25 15.55 -15.78 6.85
CA ASP A 25 16.09 -16.98 7.50
C ASP A 25 17.45 -17.34 6.87
N PRO A 26 18.59 -17.15 7.57
CA PRO A 26 18.78 -16.35 8.78
C PRO A 26 18.87 -14.84 8.48
N GLY A 27 18.73 -13.99 9.50
CA GLY A 27 19.06 -12.56 9.41
C GLY A 27 17.88 -11.60 9.63
N PRO A 28 18.06 -10.30 9.33
CA PRO A 28 17.02 -9.28 9.46
C PRO A 28 15.96 -9.41 8.37
N VAL A 29 15.11 -8.41 8.16
CA VAL A 29 14.08 -8.47 7.12
C VAL A 29 14.66 -8.57 5.69
N THR A 30 13.95 -9.26 4.81
CA THR A 30 14.19 -9.29 3.35
C THR A 30 12.94 -8.80 2.61
N PHE A 31 13.09 -8.36 1.36
CA PHE A 31 11.93 -7.93 0.57
C PHE A 31 10.96 -9.09 0.30
N SER A 32 9.67 -8.76 0.29
CA SER A 32 8.62 -9.64 -0.22
C SER A 32 8.15 -9.18 -1.60
N ASP A 33 7.06 -9.76 -2.10
CA ASP A 33 6.57 -9.51 -3.46
C ASP A 33 6.05 -8.07 -3.63
N ASN A 34 5.74 -7.37 -2.53
CA ASN A 34 5.36 -5.95 -2.54
C ASN A 34 4.25 -5.64 -3.56
N ARG A 35 3.25 -6.51 -3.64
CA ARG A 35 2.13 -6.37 -4.57
C ARG A 35 1.05 -5.44 -4.01
N ASN A 36 0.47 -4.59 -4.86
CA ASN A 36 -0.75 -3.88 -4.45
C ASN A 36 -1.90 -4.90 -4.28
N PRO A 37 -2.80 -4.72 -3.29
CA PRO A 37 -3.97 -5.57 -3.15
C PRO A 37 -4.91 -5.43 -4.36
N GLN A 38 -5.75 -6.44 -4.56
CA GLN A 38 -6.95 -6.28 -5.36
C GLN A 38 -7.88 -5.31 -4.62
N LEU A 39 -8.48 -4.37 -5.35
CA LEU A 39 -9.49 -3.45 -4.83
C LEU A 39 -10.67 -3.42 -5.79
N ALA A 40 -11.90 -3.36 -5.27
CA ALA A 40 -13.10 -3.13 -6.07
C ALA A 40 -14.10 -2.28 -5.32
N TRP A 41 -14.82 -1.42 -6.03
CA TRP A 41 -15.83 -0.55 -5.45
C TRP A 41 -17.13 -0.49 -6.24
N ILE A 42 -18.22 -0.23 -5.52
CA ILE A 42 -19.55 -0.04 -6.09
C ILE A 42 -20.25 1.18 -5.49
N GLY A 43 -21.27 1.68 -6.18
CA GLY A 43 -22.11 2.78 -5.71
C GLY A 43 -21.37 4.11 -5.61
N ALA A 44 -20.58 4.43 -6.65
CA ALA A 44 -20.05 5.77 -6.86
C ALA A 44 -21.22 6.75 -7.11
N PRO A 45 -21.14 8.01 -6.62
CA PRO A 45 -22.19 9.01 -6.87
C PRO A 45 -22.38 9.31 -8.36
N ASP A 46 -23.60 9.68 -8.74
CA ASP A 46 -23.89 10.17 -10.09
C ASP A 46 -23.01 11.39 -10.43
N GLY A 47 -22.49 11.42 -11.65
CA GLY A 47 -21.58 12.48 -12.10
C GLY A 47 -20.13 12.35 -11.62
N THR A 48 -19.74 11.25 -10.99
CA THR A 48 -18.33 10.95 -10.69
C THR A 48 -17.46 11.09 -11.94
N GLN A 49 -16.38 11.87 -11.86
CA GLN A 49 -15.45 12.13 -12.99
C GLN A 49 -14.16 11.32 -12.89
N SER A 50 -13.71 11.02 -11.67
CA SER A 50 -12.52 10.21 -11.41
C SER A 50 -12.53 9.67 -9.98
N PHE A 51 -11.60 8.77 -9.69
CA PHE A 51 -11.33 8.27 -8.34
C PHE A 51 -9.88 8.51 -7.93
N VAL A 52 -9.64 8.46 -6.62
CA VAL A 52 -8.30 8.47 -6.01
C VAL A 52 -8.23 7.31 -5.02
N VAL A 53 -7.10 6.61 -4.99
CA VAL A 53 -6.77 5.60 -3.97
C VAL A 53 -5.61 6.13 -3.14
N THR A 54 -5.76 6.04 -1.81
CA THR A 54 -4.67 6.25 -0.86
C THR A 54 -4.56 5.05 0.07
N CYS A 55 -3.34 4.65 0.38
CA CYS A 55 -3.03 3.70 1.44
C CYS A 55 -2.12 4.43 2.43
N ILE A 56 -2.64 4.69 3.63
CA ILE A 56 -1.97 5.49 4.66
C ILE A 56 -1.86 4.64 5.92
N ASP A 57 -0.65 4.49 6.43
CA ASP A 57 -0.38 3.93 7.75
C ASP A 57 -0.32 5.08 8.75
N HIS A 58 -1.25 5.10 9.70
CA HIS A 58 -1.32 6.09 10.77
C HIS A 58 -0.49 5.70 12.01
N ASP A 59 0.05 4.49 12.03
CA ASP A 59 0.80 3.89 13.14
C ASP A 59 2.32 3.89 12.88
N CYS A 60 2.78 4.51 11.79
CA CYS A 60 4.19 4.57 11.44
C CYS A 60 4.97 5.36 12.52
N PRO A 61 6.09 4.82 13.03
CA PRO A 61 6.89 5.51 14.03
C PRO A 61 7.48 6.82 13.45
N SER A 62 7.38 7.91 14.20
CA SER A 62 7.87 9.23 13.78
C SER A 62 9.38 9.31 13.56
N ALA A 63 10.13 8.33 14.07
CA ALA A 63 11.58 8.25 13.99
C ALA A 63 12.01 6.80 13.69
N PRO A 64 12.81 6.56 12.64
CA PRO A 64 13.15 5.21 12.20
C PRO A 64 14.39 4.62 12.87
N ASP A 65 15.04 5.33 13.80
CA ASP A 65 16.35 4.97 14.37
C ASP A 65 16.41 3.55 14.94
N ASP A 66 15.32 3.08 15.53
CA ASP A 66 15.21 1.76 16.17
C ASP A 66 14.59 0.70 15.27
N VAL A 67 14.09 1.08 14.08
CA VAL A 67 13.43 0.17 13.15
C VAL A 67 14.45 -0.79 12.54
N ASN A 68 14.14 -2.10 12.54
CA ASN A 68 14.97 -3.17 12.00
C ASN A 68 16.40 -3.26 12.60
N GLN A 69 16.59 -2.80 13.84
CA GLN A 69 17.85 -2.95 14.58
C GLN A 69 17.78 -4.19 15.48
N PRO A 70 18.78 -5.10 15.46
CA PRO A 70 18.69 -6.41 16.13
C PRO A 70 18.57 -6.34 17.66
N ASP A 71 19.13 -5.30 18.28
CA ASP A 71 19.19 -5.15 19.74
C ASP A 71 18.34 -3.96 20.24
N ARG A 72 17.35 -3.52 19.45
CA ARG A 72 16.51 -2.36 19.80
C ARG A 72 15.05 -2.67 19.50
N GLU A 73 14.16 -2.00 20.22
CA GLU A 73 12.71 -2.04 19.99
C GLU A 73 12.22 -0.61 19.79
N VAL A 74 11.27 -0.44 18.86
CA VAL A 74 10.60 0.86 18.66
C VAL A 74 9.77 1.19 19.90
N PRO A 75 10.04 2.30 20.63
CA PRO A 75 9.31 2.61 21.84
C PRO A 75 7.81 2.78 21.59
N ALA A 76 6.98 2.17 22.44
CA ALA A 76 5.53 2.32 22.35
C ALA A 76 5.08 3.78 22.52
N THR A 77 5.85 4.59 23.25
CA THR A 77 5.61 6.02 23.49
C THR A 77 6.09 6.94 22.36
N LEU A 78 6.79 6.41 21.36
CA LEU A 78 7.22 7.21 20.20
C LEU A 78 5.98 7.70 19.45
N PRO A 79 5.89 9.01 19.09
CA PRO A 79 4.75 9.51 18.32
C PRO A 79 4.55 8.75 17.02
N ARG A 80 3.28 8.60 16.61
CA ARG A 80 2.91 8.02 15.32
C ARG A 80 2.61 9.12 14.32
N VAL A 81 2.96 8.87 13.07
CA VAL A 81 2.78 9.81 11.95
C VAL A 81 2.20 9.09 10.75
N ASP A 82 1.58 9.86 9.87
CA ASP A 82 1.07 9.34 8.61
C ASP A 82 2.22 8.95 7.67
N PHE A 83 2.14 7.73 7.15
CA PHE A 83 3.02 7.24 6.10
C PHE A 83 2.20 6.76 4.91
N THR A 84 2.30 7.48 3.79
CA THR A 84 1.58 7.13 2.56
C THR A 84 2.30 6.01 1.81
N HIS A 85 1.76 4.80 1.87
CA HIS A 85 2.26 3.63 1.15
C HIS A 85 1.90 3.64 -0.34
N TRP A 86 0.76 4.25 -0.70
CA TRP A 86 0.31 4.30 -2.09
C TRP A 86 -0.57 5.52 -2.31
N LEU A 87 -0.31 6.25 -3.40
CA LEU A 87 -1.17 7.28 -3.96
C LEU A 87 -1.38 6.98 -5.44
N LEU A 88 -2.65 6.89 -5.85
CA LEU A 88 -3.06 6.75 -7.24
C LEU A 88 -4.18 7.75 -7.51
N ALA A 89 -3.92 8.74 -8.36
CA ALA A 89 -4.89 9.76 -8.73
C ALA A 89 -5.41 9.54 -10.17
N ASP A 90 -6.40 10.34 -10.56
CA ASP A 90 -6.96 10.39 -11.92
C ASP A 90 -7.41 9.03 -12.49
N ILE A 91 -7.88 8.13 -11.63
CA ILE A 91 -8.47 6.86 -12.04
C ILE A 91 -9.76 7.18 -12.81
N PRO A 92 -9.94 6.71 -14.06
CA PRO A 92 -11.13 7.04 -14.85
C PRO A 92 -12.43 6.60 -14.16
N ALA A 93 -13.50 7.39 -14.27
CA ALA A 93 -14.81 7.06 -13.70
C ALA A 93 -15.41 5.72 -14.18
N SER A 94 -14.95 5.21 -15.33
CA SER A 94 -15.37 3.90 -15.87
C SER A 94 -14.71 2.71 -15.18
N VAL A 95 -13.70 2.93 -14.32
CA VAL A 95 -13.01 1.88 -13.58
C VAL A 95 -13.71 1.64 -12.25
N SER A 96 -13.93 0.37 -11.92
CA SER A 96 -14.53 -0.07 -10.65
C SER A 96 -13.67 -1.05 -9.86
N ASP A 97 -12.50 -1.42 -10.38
CA ASP A 97 -11.60 -2.36 -9.74
C ASP A 97 -10.14 -2.14 -10.17
N ILE A 98 -9.23 -2.64 -9.34
CA ILE A 98 -7.79 -2.70 -9.56
C ILE A 98 -7.34 -4.12 -9.22
N ALA A 99 -6.66 -4.77 -10.15
CA ALA A 99 -6.16 -6.12 -9.96
C ALA A 99 -4.96 -6.16 -9.00
N GLU A 100 -4.86 -7.23 -8.22
CA GLU A 100 -3.68 -7.48 -7.37
C GLU A 100 -2.41 -7.50 -8.22
N GLY A 101 -1.39 -6.74 -7.83
CA GLY A 101 -0.11 -6.69 -8.52
C GLY A 101 -0.05 -5.77 -9.76
N SER A 102 -1.17 -5.21 -10.22
CA SER A 102 -1.19 -4.40 -11.45
C SER A 102 -0.40 -3.09 -11.35
N HIS A 103 -0.34 -2.48 -10.16
CA HIS A 103 0.40 -1.24 -9.90
C HIS A 103 1.73 -1.47 -9.17
N SER A 104 1.96 -2.67 -8.63
CA SER A 104 3.22 -3.06 -8.00
C SER A 104 3.39 -4.56 -8.03
N ASP A 105 4.51 -5.04 -8.54
CA ASP A 105 4.89 -6.46 -8.52
C ASP A 105 6.40 -6.55 -8.23
N GLY A 106 6.74 -6.19 -7.00
CA GLY A 106 8.11 -6.07 -6.51
C GLY A 106 8.48 -4.67 -6.04
N VAL A 107 9.68 -4.57 -5.47
CA VAL A 107 10.27 -3.31 -5.01
C VAL A 107 10.93 -2.61 -6.19
N THR A 108 10.58 -1.34 -6.39
CA THR A 108 11.21 -0.47 -7.40
C THR A 108 12.06 0.57 -6.69
N PRO A 109 13.40 0.45 -6.71
CA PRO A 109 14.27 1.44 -6.08
C PRO A 109 14.02 2.84 -6.68
N ARG A 110 13.83 3.83 -5.80
CA ARG A 110 13.49 5.22 -6.15
C ARG A 110 12.07 5.42 -6.72
N GLY A 111 11.18 4.45 -6.53
CA GLY A 111 9.77 4.58 -6.89
C GLY A 111 9.48 4.20 -8.33
N LYS A 112 8.19 4.26 -8.69
CA LYS A 112 7.70 3.95 -10.03
C LYS A 112 7.51 5.27 -10.79
N ASP A 113 7.71 5.22 -12.10
CA ASP A 113 7.43 6.38 -12.95
C ASP A 113 5.91 6.61 -13.03
N ALA A 114 5.47 7.83 -12.75
CA ALA A 114 4.06 8.20 -12.79
C ALA A 114 3.41 7.90 -14.15
N ALA A 115 4.17 8.01 -15.25
CA ALA A 115 3.69 7.80 -16.60
C ALA A 115 3.48 6.33 -16.97
N VAL A 116 3.97 5.37 -16.17
CA VAL A 116 3.80 3.93 -16.45
C VAL A 116 2.63 3.30 -15.68
N ALA A 117 1.82 4.11 -15.00
CA ALA A 117 0.63 3.63 -14.34
C ALA A 117 -0.34 2.98 -15.35
N PRO A 118 -0.79 1.73 -15.14
CA PRO A 118 -1.73 1.07 -16.07
C PRO A 118 -3.06 1.84 -16.23
N ILE A 119 -3.48 2.50 -15.15
CA ILE A 119 -4.61 3.41 -15.06
C ILE A 119 -4.24 4.56 -14.12
N GLY A 120 -4.86 5.72 -14.29
CA GLY A 120 -4.58 6.88 -13.44
C GLY A 120 -3.13 7.35 -13.50
N VAL A 121 -2.64 7.93 -12.41
CA VAL A 121 -1.29 8.50 -12.27
C VAL A 121 -0.73 8.13 -10.90
N HIS A 122 0.46 7.51 -10.85
CA HIS A 122 1.14 7.25 -9.57
C HIS A 122 1.63 8.57 -8.95
N GLY A 123 1.45 8.70 -7.64
CA GLY A 123 1.98 9.83 -6.84
C GLY A 123 3.38 9.61 -6.29
#